data_AF-A0AAX3H5G4-F1
#
_entry.id   AF-A0AAX3H5G4-F1
#
_cell.length_a   1.000
_cell.length_b   1.000
_cell.length_c   1.000
_cell.angle_alpha   90.00
_cell.angle_beta   90.00
_cell.angle_gamma   90.00
#
_symmetry.space_group_name_H-M   'P 1'
#
loop_
_entity.id
_entity.type
_entity.pdbx_description
1 polymer ?
#
loop_
_entity_poly.entity_id
_entity_poly.type
_entity_poly.pdbx_seq_one_letter_code
_entity_poly.pdbx_strand_id
1 'polypeptide(L)'
;MKMPKENVDMIMFAPCGMNCIVCYKHCYHKKPCAGCLNSNMGKPEHCRKCKIKDCVCQKGLFYCFECFDFPCKLIKNLEKSYNKRYQVSLLENSKFVQKYGLEKFMEKQRERYTCSKCGGIISIQDRECSECREKMK
;
A
#
# COMPACT_ATOMS: atom_id res chain seq x y z
N MET A 1 5.10 1.67 -14.80
CA MET A 1 6.25 1.09 -14.09
C MET A 1 6.07 -0.42 -14.15
N LYS A 2 7.11 -1.21 -14.43
CA LYS A 2 7.01 -2.68 -14.40
C LYS A 2 6.88 -3.18 -12.97
N MET A 3 6.09 -4.23 -12.76
CA MET A 3 6.08 -4.93 -11.48
C MET A 3 7.44 -5.62 -11.29
N PRO A 4 8.09 -5.47 -10.12
CA PRO A 4 9.33 -6.19 -9.83
C PRO A 4 9.14 -7.71 -9.97
N LYS A 5 10.09 -8.37 -10.64
CA LYS A 5 10.07 -9.83 -10.86
C LYS A 5 10.50 -10.61 -9.61
N GLU A 6 11.34 -10.01 -8.77
CA GLU A 6 11.93 -10.61 -7.58
C GLU A 6 11.32 -10.00 -6.30
N ASN A 7 11.85 -10.40 -5.14
CA ASN A 7 11.32 -10.05 -3.82
C ASN A 7 10.96 -8.57 -3.71
N VAL A 8 9.68 -8.36 -3.43
CA VAL A 8 9.13 -7.03 -3.29
C VAL A 8 9.55 -6.49 -1.92
N ASP A 9 10.26 -5.37 -1.90
CA ASP A 9 10.77 -4.77 -0.66
C ASP A 9 9.64 -4.56 0.35
N MET A 10 9.77 -5.21 1.51
CA MET A 10 8.80 -5.18 2.60
C MET A 10 8.60 -3.77 3.16
N ILE A 11 9.56 -2.85 2.94
CA ILE A 11 9.41 -1.42 3.31
C ILE A 11 8.24 -0.75 2.58
N MET A 12 7.76 -1.34 1.50
CA MET A 12 6.61 -0.87 0.74
C MET A 12 5.27 -1.25 1.38
N PHE A 13 5.25 -2.05 2.44
CA PHE A 13 4.05 -2.26 3.22
C PHE A 13 3.87 -1.12 4.24
N ALA A 14 2.87 -0.28 4.01
CA ALA A 14 2.61 0.89 4.84
C ALA A 14 2.07 0.51 6.23
N PRO A 15 2.27 1.37 7.26
CA PRO A 15 1.72 1.14 8.60
C PRO A 15 0.23 0.83 8.66
N CYS A 16 -0.55 1.36 7.70
CA CYS A 16 -1.99 1.19 7.65
C CYS A 16 -2.45 -0.10 6.97
N GLY A 17 -1.56 -0.92 6.39
CA GLY A 17 -1.96 -2.12 5.64
C GLY A 17 -2.01 -1.94 4.11
N MET A 18 -1.49 -0.84 3.57
CA MET A 18 -1.45 -0.57 2.13
C MET A 18 -0.15 -1.08 1.51
N ASN A 19 -0.23 -1.76 0.37
CA ASN A 19 0.94 -1.96 -0.48
C ASN A 19 1.23 -0.66 -1.25
N CYS A 20 2.32 0.04 -0.92
CA CYS A 20 2.68 1.31 -1.56
C CYS A 20 3.07 1.18 -3.03
N ILE A 21 3.45 0.00 -3.52
CA ILE A 21 3.86 -0.19 -4.92
C ILE A 21 2.70 0.07 -5.88
N VAL A 22 1.51 -0.34 -5.47
CA VAL A 22 0.29 -0.21 -6.26
C VAL A 22 -0.42 1.12 -6.00
N CYS A 23 0.23 2.06 -5.28
CA CYS A 23 -0.28 3.41 -5.08
C CYS A 23 -0.03 4.27 -6.33
N TYR A 24 -1.02 5.05 -6.75
CA TYR A 24 -0.90 5.95 -7.91
C TYR A 24 0.34 6.87 -7.85
N LYS A 25 0.76 7.33 -6.65
CA LYS A 25 1.96 8.16 -6.50
C LYS A 25 3.26 7.38 -6.65
N HIS A 26 3.28 6.09 -6.36
CA HIS A 26 4.42 5.25 -6.70
C HIS A 26 4.43 4.94 -8.20
N CYS A 27 3.27 4.63 -8.78
CA CYS A 27 3.10 4.40 -10.21
C CYS A 27 3.37 5.64 -11.09
N TYR A 28 3.54 6.83 -10.49
CA TYR A 28 3.87 8.06 -11.20
C TYR A 28 5.37 8.15 -11.54
N HIS A 29 5.70 7.79 -12.79
CA HIS A 29 7.06 7.59 -13.31
C HIS A 29 8.08 8.70 -13.09
N LYS A 30 7.69 9.99 -13.07
CA LYS A 30 8.69 11.08 -13.00
C LYS A 30 9.37 11.17 -11.63
N LYS A 31 8.63 10.92 -10.55
CA LYS A 31 9.11 11.02 -9.15
C LYS A 31 8.32 10.03 -8.30
N PRO A 32 8.61 8.72 -8.39
CA PRO A 32 7.86 7.71 -7.68
C PRO A 32 8.04 7.89 -6.16
N CYS A 33 6.94 7.79 -5.42
CA CYS A 33 6.97 7.81 -3.97
C CYS A 33 7.72 6.57 -3.43
N ALA A 34 8.71 6.78 -2.56
CA ALA A 34 9.53 5.70 -1.99
C ALA A 34 8.79 4.79 -0.97
N GLY A 35 7.49 5.00 -0.73
CA GLY A 35 6.72 4.25 0.26
C GLY A 35 6.61 4.94 1.62
N CYS A 36 5.60 4.56 2.40
CA CYS A 36 5.27 5.26 3.65
C CYS A 36 6.35 5.16 4.73
N LEU A 37 7.05 4.02 4.80
CA LEU A 37 8.13 3.75 5.76
C LEU A 37 9.51 4.25 5.32
N ASN A 38 9.66 4.65 4.06
CA ASN A 38 10.93 5.15 3.52
C ASN A 38 10.97 6.70 3.54
N SER A 39 11.96 7.29 2.88
CA SER A 39 12.19 8.73 2.78
C SER A 39 10.97 9.52 2.27
N ASN A 40 11.04 10.86 2.40
CA ASN A 40 10.01 11.76 1.86
C ASN A 40 10.12 11.98 0.34
N MET A 41 11.04 11.29 -0.35
CA MET A 41 11.22 11.40 -1.79
C MET A 41 9.94 10.97 -2.54
N GLY A 42 9.43 11.86 -3.41
CA GLY A 42 8.19 11.63 -4.18
C GLY A 42 6.91 11.55 -3.34
N LYS A 43 6.98 11.72 -2.01
CA LYS A 43 5.87 11.50 -1.09
C LYS A 43 4.90 12.70 -1.10
N PRO A 44 3.60 12.51 -1.42
CA PRO A 44 2.64 13.61 -1.41
C PRO A 44 2.43 14.14 0.01
N GLU A 45 1.95 15.38 0.12
CA GLU A 45 1.79 16.05 1.42
C GLU A 45 0.92 15.27 2.40
N HIS A 46 -0.20 14.70 1.95
CA HIS A 46 -1.08 13.90 2.80
C HIS A 46 -0.41 12.63 3.35
N CYS A 47 0.56 12.06 2.65
CA CYS A 47 1.36 10.93 3.16
C CYS A 47 2.47 11.41 4.11
N ARG A 48 2.99 12.63 3.92
CA ARG A 48 3.97 13.24 4.83
C ARG A 48 3.35 13.57 6.19
N LYS A 49 2.13 14.10 6.21
CA LYS A 49 1.34 14.47 7.41
C LYS A 49 0.33 13.40 7.83
N CYS A 50 0.62 12.13 7.57
CA CYS A 50 -0.33 11.05 7.82
C CYS A 50 -0.43 10.73 9.31
N LYS A 51 -1.61 10.97 9.90
CA LYS A 51 -1.86 10.70 11.33
C LYS A 51 -1.61 9.26 11.77
N ILE A 52 -1.84 8.27 10.90
CA ILE A 52 -1.58 6.85 11.25
C ILE A 52 -0.07 6.61 11.36
N LYS A 53 0.72 7.17 10.44
CA LYS A 53 2.18 7.07 10.46
C LYS A 53 2.74 7.72 11.72
N ASP A 54 2.25 8.92 12.06
CA ASP A 54 2.68 9.62 13.26
C ASP A 54 2.27 8.85 14.52
N CYS A 55 1.07 8.27 14.55
CA CYS A 55 0.57 7.46 15.66
C CYS A 55 1.42 6.21 15.93
N VAL A 56 1.79 5.44 14.89
CA VAL A 56 2.65 4.25 15.09
C VAL A 56 4.05 4.65 15.54
N CYS A 57 4.61 5.72 14.97
CA CYS A 57 5.93 6.24 15.33
C CYS A 57 5.99 6.66 16.80
N GLN A 58 4.97 7.42 17.27
CA GLN A 58 4.87 7.84 18.68
C GLN A 58 4.73 6.66 19.65
N LYS A 59 4.14 5.54 19.20
CA LYS A 59 4.00 4.32 19.99
C LYS A 59 5.21 3.38 19.87
N GLY A 60 6.24 3.71 19.09
CA GLY A 60 7.37 2.84 18.82
C GLY A 60 7.03 1.59 18.00
N LEU A 61 5.97 1.66 17.20
CA LEU A 61 5.47 0.56 16.36
C LEU A 61 5.78 0.81 14.89
N PHE A 62 5.89 -0.25 14.10
CA PHE A 62 6.03 -0.15 12.64
C PHE A 62 4.68 -0.22 11.95
N TYR A 63 3.77 -1.06 12.46
CA TYR A 63 2.49 -1.35 11.85
C TYR A 63 1.34 -1.10 12.81
N CYS A 64 0.21 -0.63 12.27
CA CYS A 64 -0.96 -0.35 13.09
C CYS A 64 -1.52 -1.61 13.75
N PHE A 65 -1.33 -2.80 13.15
CA PHE A 65 -1.80 -4.08 13.71
C PHE A 65 -1.02 -4.55 14.95
N GLU A 66 0.14 -3.97 15.23
CA GLU A 66 0.93 -4.26 16.43
C GLU A 66 0.38 -3.52 17.66
N CYS A 67 -0.49 -2.52 17.44
CA CYS A 67 -1.09 -1.75 18.50
C CYS A 67 -2.18 -2.57 19.23
N PHE A 68 -2.17 -2.57 20.56
CA PHE A 68 -3.19 -3.22 21.38
C PHE A 68 -4.63 -2.76 21.04
N ASP A 69 -4.81 -1.48 20.76
CA ASP A 69 -6.13 -0.92 20.38
C ASP A 69 -6.59 -1.27 18.96
N PHE A 70 -5.82 -2.07 18.21
CA PHE A 70 -6.14 -2.39 16.82
C PHE A 70 -7.32 -3.36 16.71
N PRO A 71 -8.33 -3.09 15.87
CA PRO A 71 -8.51 -1.92 15.02
C PRO A 71 -9.20 -0.74 15.74
N CYS A 72 -8.47 0.39 15.87
CA CYS A 72 -8.95 1.60 16.51
C CYS A 72 -9.76 2.50 15.57
N LYS A 73 -10.37 3.57 16.10
CA LYS A 73 -11.18 4.53 15.32
C LYS A 73 -10.42 5.15 14.14
N LEU A 74 -9.13 5.46 14.33
CA LEU A 74 -8.31 6.11 13.30
C LEU A 74 -8.15 5.24 12.05
N ILE A 75 -7.78 3.96 12.22
CA ILE A 75 -7.64 3.04 11.08
C ILE A 75 -9.00 2.65 10.48
N LYS A 76 -10.04 2.47 11.31
CA LYS A 76 -11.41 2.19 10.84
C LYS A 76 -11.97 3.30 9.94
N ASN A 77 -11.59 4.56 10.17
CA ASN A 77 -12.00 5.66 9.30
C ASN A 77 -11.32 5.59 7.93
N LEU A 78 -10.02 5.28 7.89
CA LEU A 78 -9.29 5.08 6.63
C LEU A 78 -9.83 3.87 5.86
N GLU A 79 -10.08 2.76 6.57
CA GLU A 79 -10.67 1.53 6.05
C GLU A 79 -11.98 1.80 5.30
N LYS A 80 -12.92 2.54 5.91
CA LYS A 80 -14.19 2.90 5.27
C LYS A 80 -13.98 3.65 3.95
N SER A 81 -13.03 4.57 3.92
CA SER A 81 -12.69 5.35 2.72
C SER A 81 -12.07 4.50 1.61
N TYR A 82 -11.18 3.58 1.99
CA TYR A 82 -10.52 2.67 1.04
C TYR A 82 -11.48 1.64 0.46
N ASN A 83 -12.35 1.04 1.28
CA ASN A 83 -13.39 0.14 0.79
C ASN A 83 -14.32 0.85 -0.19
N LYS A 84 -14.85 2.02 0.20
CA LYS A 84 -15.82 2.77 -0.63
C LYS A 84 -15.23 3.18 -1.97
N ARG A 85 -13.97 3.65 -2.00
CA ARG A 85 -13.37 4.21 -3.23
C ARG A 85 -12.65 3.17 -4.08
N TYR A 86 -12.01 2.19 -3.43
CA TYR A 86 -11.04 1.32 -4.09
C TYR A 86 -11.34 -0.16 -3.92
N GLN A 87 -12.38 -0.54 -3.16
CA GLN A 87 -12.74 -1.95 -2.90
C GLN A 87 -11.57 -2.77 -2.34
N VAL A 88 -10.81 -2.13 -1.44
CA VAL A 88 -9.66 -2.74 -0.76
C VAL A 88 -9.84 -2.56 0.75
N SER A 89 -9.69 -3.65 1.49
CA SER A 89 -9.65 -3.65 2.95
C SER A 89 -8.21 -3.60 3.44
N LEU A 90 -7.85 -2.50 4.08
CA LEU A 90 -6.57 -2.30 4.75
C LEU A 90 -6.48 -3.13 6.04
N LEU A 91 -7.63 -3.32 6.71
CA LEU A 91 -7.72 -4.19 7.88
C LEU A 91 -7.51 -5.67 7.53
N GLU A 92 -8.10 -6.16 6.44
CA GLU A 92 -7.85 -7.53 5.97
C GLU A 92 -6.39 -7.72 5.56
N ASN A 93 -5.81 -6.75 4.85
CA ASN A 93 -4.38 -6.79 4.51
C ASN A 93 -3.51 -6.90 5.76
N SER A 94 -3.79 -6.07 6.77
CA SER A 94 -3.06 -6.07 8.05
C SER A 94 -3.21 -7.41 8.79
N LYS A 95 -4.43 -7.95 8.87
CA LYS A 95 -4.69 -9.27 9.49
C LYS A 95 -4.01 -10.40 8.72
N PHE A 96 -3.98 -10.31 7.40
CA PHE A 96 -3.29 -11.29 6.56
C PHE A 96 -1.79 -11.29 6.88
N VAL A 97 -1.16 -10.12 6.95
CA VAL A 97 0.25 -9.98 7.32
C VAL A 97 0.51 -10.53 8.72
N GLN A 98 -0.36 -10.22 9.71
CA GLN A 98 -0.22 -10.75 11.06
C GLN A 98 -0.27 -12.29 11.12
N LYS A 99 -1.10 -12.92 10.27
CA LYS A 99 -1.29 -14.37 10.27
C LYS A 99 -0.27 -15.12 9.42
N TYR A 100 0.14 -14.55 8.28
CA TYR A 100 0.88 -15.27 7.24
C TYR A 100 2.23 -14.64 6.90
N GLY A 101 2.54 -13.46 7.46
CA GLY A 101 3.77 -12.72 7.19
C GLY A 101 3.69 -11.77 5.99
N LEU A 102 4.65 -10.84 5.94
CA LEU A 102 4.77 -9.82 4.89
C LEU A 102 5.09 -10.42 3.52
N GLU A 103 5.99 -11.40 3.46
CA GLU A 103 6.43 -12.01 2.20
C GLU A 103 5.25 -12.59 1.41
N LYS A 104 4.45 -13.44 2.06
CA LYS A 104 3.24 -14.03 1.46
C LYS A 104 2.21 -12.97 1.05
N PHE A 105 2.10 -11.88 1.81
CA PHE A 105 1.23 -10.78 1.45
C PHE A 105 1.71 -10.10 0.17
N MET A 106 2.98 -9.72 0.11
CA MET A 106 3.54 -8.99 -1.03
C MET A 106 3.55 -9.84 -2.30
N GLU A 107 3.78 -11.16 -2.19
CA GLU A 107 3.63 -12.11 -3.30
C GLU A 107 2.19 -12.13 -3.83
N LYS A 108 1.20 -12.30 -2.95
CA LYS A 108 -0.21 -12.28 -3.33
C LYS A 108 -0.64 -10.94 -3.96
N GLN A 109 -0.11 -9.82 -3.46
CA GLN A 109 -0.37 -8.50 -4.05
C GLN A 109 0.31 -8.35 -5.42
N ARG A 110 1.54 -8.86 -5.58
CA ARG A 110 2.27 -8.84 -6.85
C ARG A 110 1.45 -9.54 -7.93
N GLU A 111 0.94 -10.73 -7.67
CA GLU A 111 0.09 -11.46 -8.60
C GLU A 111 -1.17 -10.68 -8.96
N ARG A 112 -1.90 -10.19 -7.94
CA ARG A 112 -3.17 -9.47 -8.11
C ARG A 112 -3.04 -8.20 -8.94
N TYR A 113 -1.95 -7.45 -8.77
CA TYR A 113 -1.78 -6.13 -9.37
C TYR A 113 -0.76 -6.10 -10.52
N THR A 114 -0.37 -7.26 -11.05
CA THR A 114 0.42 -7.34 -12.29
C THR A 114 -0.51 -7.34 -13.50
N CYS A 115 -0.27 -6.43 -14.44
CA CYS A 115 -0.98 -6.40 -15.70
C CYS A 115 -0.60 -7.62 -16.56
N SER A 116 -1.57 -8.47 -16.86
CA SER A 116 -1.37 -9.69 -17.68
C SER A 116 -0.87 -9.40 -19.09
N LYS A 117 -1.17 -8.23 -19.66
CA LYS A 117 -0.79 -7.85 -21.03
C LYS A 117 0.67 -7.43 -21.15
N CYS A 118 1.23 -6.78 -20.13
CA CYS A 118 2.56 -6.16 -20.26
C CYS A 118 3.45 -6.27 -19.02
N GLY A 119 2.98 -6.86 -17.92
CA GLY A 119 3.74 -6.94 -16.67
C GLY A 119 3.88 -5.61 -15.91
N GLY A 120 3.13 -4.57 -16.30
CA GLY A 120 3.07 -3.30 -15.59
C GLY A 120 2.33 -3.40 -14.25
N ILE A 121 2.56 -2.45 -13.34
CA ILE A 121 1.80 -2.35 -12.08
C ILE A 121 0.43 -1.76 -12.38
N ILE A 122 -0.62 -2.40 -11.87
CA ILE A 122 -1.97 -1.85 -11.84
C ILE A 122 -2.15 -1.01 -10.57
N SER A 123 -2.43 0.27 -10.74
CA SER A 123 -2.68 1.20 -9.63
C SER A 123 -4.03 0.89 -8.97
N ILE A 124 -4.06 0.79 -7.64
CA ILE A 124 -5.30 0.61 -6.86
C ILE A 124 -6.24 1.80 -7.05
N GLN A 125 -5.70 3.03 -7.06
CA GLN A 125 -6.53 4.23 -7.10
C GLN A 125 -6.98 4.58 -8.52
N ASP A 126 -6.13 4.37 -9.52
CA ASP A 126 -6.46 4.71 -10.92
C ASP A 126 -7.18 3.57 -11.63
N ARG A 127 -7.11 2.35 -11.08
CA ARG A 127 -7.55 1.09 -11.71
C ARG A 127 -6.98 0.92 -13.12
N GLU A 128 -5.74 1.36 -13.29
CA GLU A 128 -5.08 1.46 -14.59
C GLU A 128 -3.66 0.91 -14.51
N CYS A 129 -3.25 0.21 -15.56
CA CYS A 129 -1.88 -0.22 -15.75
C CYS A 129 -0.96 0.98 -15.99
N SER A 130 0.07 1.11 -15.17
CA SER A 130 1.07 2.18 -15.23
C SER A 130 1.97 2.13 -16.47
N GLU A 131 1.86 1.12 -17.33
CA GLU A 131 2.63 0.97 -18.58
C GLU A 131 1.73 1.12 -19.80
N CYS A 132 0.83 0.17 -20.02
CA CYS A 132 0.00 0.11 -21.23
C CYS A 132 -1.34 0.84 -21.09
N ARG A 133 -1.62 1.45 -19.94
CA ARG A 133 -2.85 2.23 -19.69
C ARG A 133 -4.16 1.41 -19.76
N GLU A 134 -4.05 0.08 -19.77
CA GLU A 134 -5.19 -0.83 -19.68
C GLU A 134 -5.93 -0.63 -18.36
N LYS A 135 -7.25 -0.42 -18.42
CA LYS A 135 -8.08 -0.23 -17.23
C LYS A 135 -8.64 -1.57 -16.76
N MET A 136 -8.61 -1.81 -15.45
CA MET A 136 -9.36 -2.92 -14.86
C MET A 136 -10.85 -2.58 -14.87
N LYS A 137 -11.66 -3.51 -15.37
CA LYS A 137 -13.12 -3.45 -15.28
C LYS A 137 -13.57 -3.68 -13.83
#